data_AF-A0A949WIP5-F1
#
_entry.id   AF-A0A949WIP5-F1
#
_cell.length_a   1.000
_cell.length_b   1.000
_cell.length_c   1.000
_cell.angle_alpha   90.00
_cell.angle_beta   90.00
_cell.angle_gamma   90.00
#
_symmetry.space_group_name_H-M   'P 1'
#
loop_
_entity.id
_entity.type
_entity.pdbx_description
1 polymer ?
#
loop_
_entity_poly.entity_id
_entity_poly.type
_entity_poly.pdbx_seq_one_letter_code
_entity_poly.pdbx_strand_id
1 'polypeptide(L)'
;MSMKDAYSLFEQARSKCPNPFNLQKIISANEVWGEVMTDLPSLNSHIDKAISDAISEVRYNYSHKIGIAIIGDRGTGKSHVIQRIWKKIAQEGNAVFAYIGPCSNPNRINSHVRLYLANSFNHEDVNGVSQWLKLAASKILKLQGTEFEQEYRQYIHKCNSPKELKQCIRTNVAKEKRQEFFDELAQAILEKESNDVDYIFLKALLLLLNPSVDARIALDWIKGEDNPNFKKLGLRDFSPEEQEDRSIWMIDQICKLAKSSSLPVLICFDQIDNRNTIDNDSGDSPPEIVASCVDRIYFQCSNIIIICCLLNDAWTDIKQMGSGIPDRVAERPVIAKPATVQQMKELVQQRLDWFYQKNNLNKNDFPQLYPLNENQIKQIASEAAGVRDLMKKCAEHFESGEMKEQVIQSENPFEKKKKEFQDTYEDLLAKIDISIKDDDRLAAIIACCMKMIPSSGTENVVIQQVNKINHNSNDLQLIVSGYDSKQNCHVKIGIRVCESTDGNTFNRVIKKLLNYQNYGITRGCLVRSTPIRRTWKSGTKLKEQLENDQKGEVVVWKKDEMKPLAAIQEIYQQAENYGFSKQEVIEIVKQLKIAADNSLIREILSAPT
;
A
#
# COMPACT_ATOMS: atom_id res chain seq x y z
N MET A 1 11.40 -23.25 -19.78
CA MET A 1 9.92 -23.32 -19.72
C MET A 1 9.35 -22.35 -20.74
N SER A 2 8.30 -22.72 -21.48
CA SER A 2 7.60 -21.72 -22.30
C SER A 2 6.81 -20.78 -21.37
N MET A 3 6.55 -19.53 -21.78
CA MET A 3 5.72 -18.61 -20.99
C MET A 3 4.36 -19.23 -20.63
N LYS A 4 3.75 -20.00 -21.55
CA LYS A 4 2.47 -20.70 -21.31
C LYS A 4 2.54 -21.70 -20.15
N ASP A 5 3.68 -22.36 -19.96
CA ASP A 5 3.86 -23.32 -18.86
C ASP A 5 3.93 -22.62 -17.50
N ALA A 6 4.54 -21.43 -17.44
CA ALA A 6 4.67 -20.65 -16.20
C ALA A 6 3.32 -20.15 -15.68
N TYR A 7 2.48 -19.59 -16.56
CA TYR A 7 1.12 -19.16 -16.19
C TYR A 7 0.23 -20.33 -15.78
N SER A 8 0.35 -21.48 -16.43
CA SER A 8 -0.41 -22.68 -16.03
C SER A 8 0.00 -23.17 -14.63
N LEU A 9 1.29 -23.12 -14.28
CA LEU A 9 1.77 -23.49 -12.94
C LEU A 9 1.29 -22.50 -11.87
N PHE A 10 1.26 -21.21 -12.20
CA PHE A 10 0.69 -20.20 -11.30
C PHE A 10 -0.78 -20.47 -11.00
N GLU A 11 -1.59 -20.73 -12.02
CA GLU A 11 -3.02 -21.01 -11.84
C GLU A 11 -3.28 -22.27 -11.02
N GLN A 12 -2.47 -23.31 -11.24
CA GLN A 12 -2.50 -24.51 -10.39
C GLN A 12 -2.16 -24.17 -8.93
N ALA A 13 -1.13 -23.37 -8.68
CA ALA A 13 -0.77 -22.93 -7.34
C ALA A 13 -1.90 -22.10 -6.71
N ARG A 14 -2.49 -21.17 -7.46
CA ARG A 14 -3.59 -20.30 -7.01
C ARG A 14 -4.82 -21.09 -6.59
N SER A 15 -5.17 -22.14 -7.32
CA SER A 15 -6.32 -23.00 -7.01
C SER A 15 -6.12 -23.92 -5.80
N LYS A 16 -4.88 -24.29 -5.49
CA LYS A 16 -4.55 -25.29 -4.45
C LYS A 16 -4.07 -24.70 -3.14
N CYS A 17 -3.51 -23.49 -3.17
CA CYS A 17 -2.85 -22.88 -2.02
C CYS A 17 -3.67 -21.71 -1.45
N PRO A 18 -3.50 -21.38 -0.16
CA PRO A 18 -4.18 -20.26 0.46
C PRO A 18 -3.89 -18.94 -0.27
N ASN A 19 -4.92 -18.11 -0.44
CA ASN A 19 -4.78 -16.77 -0.99
C ASN A 19 -3.81 -15.94 -0.12
N PRO A 20 -2.73 -15.38 -0.69
CA PRO A 20 -1.71 -14.67 0.08
C PRO A 20 -2.24 -13.40 0.74
N PHE A 21 -3.40 -12.87 0.34
CA PHE A 21 -3.99 -11.66 0.91
C PHE A 21 -5.08 -11.94 1.96
N ASN A 22 -5.52 -13.20 2.10
CA ASN A 22 -6.55 -13.59 3.08
C ASN A 22 -6.00 -13.96 4.46
N LEU A 23 -4.71 -13.77 4.68
CA LEU A 23 -4.08 -13.98 5.98
C LEU A 23 -4.77 -13.08 7.01
N GLN A 24 -4.96 -13.59 8.23
CA GLN A 24 -5.97 -13.07 9.16
C GLN A 24 -5.89 -11.55 9.27
N LYS A 25 -7.05 -10.91 9.05
CA LYS A 25 -7.18 -9.45 8.84
C LYS A 25 -6.91 -8.63 10.12
N ILE A 26 -6.81 -9.31 11.25
CA ILE A 26 -6.59 -8.76 12.59
C ILE A 26 -5.50 -9.64 13.21
N ILE A 27 -4.36 -9.04 13.57
CA ILE A 27 -3.37 -9.69 14.43
C ILE A 27 -4.11 -10.06 15.72
N SER A 28 -4.46 -11.33 15.86
CA SER A 28 -5.01 -11.86 17.10
C SER A 28 -3.90 -11.93 18.16
N ALA A 29 -4.27 -12.09 19.44
CA ALA A 29 -3.27 -12.30 20.50
C ALA A 29 -2.28 -13.43 20.13
N ASN A 30 -2.75 -14.49 19.48
CA ASN A 30 -1.91 -15.60 19.03
C ASN A 30 -0.92 -15.22 17.91
N GLU A 31 -1.23 -14.23 17.09
CA GLU A 31 -0.39 -13.80 15.97
C GLU A 31 0.66 -12.76 16.36
N VAL A 32 0.46 -12.02 17.47
CA VAL A 32 1.53 -11.19 18.07
C VAL A 32 2.76 -12.06 18.35
N TRP A 33 2.52 -13.28 18.85
CA TRP A 33 3.57 -14.22 19.21
C TRP A 33 4.08 -15.06 18.03
N GLY A 34 3.27 -15.21 16.98
CA GLY A 34 3.56 -16.04 15.82
C GLY A 34 4.38 -15.34 14.75
N GLU A 35 4.66 -16.08 13.67
CA GLU A 35 5.25 -15.53 12.47
C GLU A 35 4.20 -14.76 11.66
N VAL A 36 4.26 -13.42 11.66
CA VAL A 36 3.61 -12.66 10.58
C VAL A 36 4.42 -12.78 9.32
N MET A 37 3.74 -13.28 8.30
CA MET A 37 4.28 -13.61 6.99
C MET A 37 4.77 -12.39 6.19
N THR A 38 4.29 -11.17 6.49
CA THR A 38 4.80 -9.93 5.90
C THR A 38 4.75 -8.78 6.89
N ASP A 39 5.91 -8.26 7.22
CA ASP A 39 6.06 -7.05 8.01
C ASP A 39 6.79 -6.01 7.16
N LEU A 40 6.41 -4.74 7.32
CA LEU A 40 6.97 -3.62 6.58
C LEU A 40 7.72 -2.72 7.57
N PRO A 41 9.04 -2.90 7.73
CA PRO A 41 9.83 -2.17 8.74
C PRO A 41 9.82 -0.65 8.55
N SER A 42 9.58 -0.18 7.32
CA SER A 42 9.49 1.26 7.01
C SER A 42 8.20 1.90 7.53
N LEU A 43 7.12 1.14 7.73
CA LEU A 43 5.85 1.65 8.24
C LEU A 43 5.95 1.87 9.74
N ASN A 44 5.76 3.11 10.21
CA ASN A 44 5.85 3.49 11.62
C ASN A 44 7.23 3.24 12.26
N SER A 45 8.32 3.28 11.48
CA SER A 45 9.69 3.12 11.98
C SER A 45 10.08 4.13 13.08
N HIS A 46 9.47 5.31 13.09
CA HIS A 46 9.64 6.30 14.16
C HIS A 46 9.12 5.82 15.52
N ILE A 47 8.10 4.96 15.53
CA ILE A 47 7.53 4.35 16.74
C ILE A 47 8.46 3.26 17.25
N ASP A 48 8.98 2.42 16.35
CA ASP A 48 9.97 1.39 16.71
C ASP A 48 11.20 2.03 17.37
N LYS A 49 11.64 3.19 16.85
CA LYS A 49 12.72 3.98 17.44
C LYS A 49 12.36 4.49 18.83
N ALA A 50 11.21 5.16 18.98
CA ALA A 50 10.79 5.72 20.28
C ALA A 50 10.72 4.65 21.39
N ILE A 51 10.28 3.44 21.05
CA ILE A 51 10.20 2.32 21.99
C ILE A 51 11.59 1.73 22.27
N SER A 52 12.45 1.64 21.26
CA SER A 52 13.85 1.22 21.46
C SER A 52 14.64 2.18 22.35
N ASP A 53 14.41 3.49 22.19
CA ASP A 53 14.99 4.55 23.02
C ASP A 53 14.47 4.40 24.46
N ALA A 54 13.17 4.21 24.66
CA ALA A 54 12.57 3.97 25.98
C ALA A 54 13.13 2.71 26.67
N ILE A 55 13.28 1.58 25.94
CA ILE A 55 13.92 0.35 26.46
C ILE A 55 15.32 0.68 26.98
N SER A 56 16.10 1.41 26.19
CA SER A 56 17.47 1.77 26.55
C SER A 56 17.48 2.65 27.80
N GLU A 57 16.62 3.66 27.87
CA GLU A 57 16.52 4.57 29.00
C GLU A 57 16.17 3.86 30.32
N VAL A 58 15.18 2.97 30.29
CA VAL A 58 14.80 2.20 31.48
C VAL A 58 15.90 1.22 31.87
N ARG A 59 16.50 0.54 30.89
CA ARG A 59 17.58 -0.43 31.11
C ARG A 59 18.83 0.20 31.75
N TYR A 60 19.19 1.40 31.32
CA TYR A 60 20.32 2.16 31.86
C TYR A 60 19.96 3.02 33.08
N ASN A 61 18.74 2.89 33.62
CA ASN A 61 18.24 3.64 34.77
C ASN A 61 18.21 5.17 34.58
N TYR A 62 18.13 5.67 33.34
CA TYR A 62 17.87 7.10 33.08
C TYR A 62 16.42 7.47 33.39
N SER A 63 15.51 6.51 33.25
CA SER A 63 14.16 6.57 33.79
C SER A 63 13.82 5.24 34.46
N HIS A 64 12.83 5.23 35.35
CA HIS A 64 12.31 4.01 35.96
C HIS A 64 10.98 3.56 35.36
N LYS A 65 10.29 4.45 34.64
CA LYS A 65 8.98 4.16 34.05
C LYS A 65 8.69 5.11 32.92
N ILE A 66 8.07 4.61 31.86
CA ILE A 66 7.72 5.42 30.68
C ILE A 66 6.35 4.98 30.17
N GLY A 67 5.45 5.95 29.96
CA GLY A 67 4.18 5.75 29.27
C GLY A 67 4.25 6.17 27.80
N ILE A 68 3.82 5.31 26.89
CA ILE A 68 3.83 5.57 25.44
C ILE A 68 2.42 5.35 24.89
N ALA A 69 1.81 6.39 24.35
CA ALA A 69 0.54 6.28 23.65
C ALA A 69 0.76 6.23 22.14
N ILE A 70 0.44 5.11 21.51
CA ILE A 70 0.43 4.95 20.05
C ILE A 70 -0.97 5.31 19.55
N ILE A 71 -1.12 6.52 19.02
CA ILE A 71 -2.42 7.08 18.60
C ILE A 71 -2.56 6.95 17.09
N GLY A 72 -3.67 6.40 16.61
CA GLY A 72 -4.01 6.44 15.19
C GLY A 72 -5.20 5.55 14.85
N ASP A 73 -5.72 5.67 13.63
CA ASP A 73 -6.95 4.98 13.24
C ASP A 73 -6.78 3.47 13.04
N ARG A 74 -7.90 2.78 12.78
CA ARG A 74 -7.91 1.34 12.45
C ARG A 74 -7.12 1.10 11.16
N GLY A 75 -6.25 0.09 11.15
CA GLY A 75 -5.49 -0.28 9.95
C GLY A 75 -4.21 0.55 9.68
N THR A 76 -3.80 1.41 10.61
CA THR A 76 -2.53 2.17 10.56
C THR A 76 -1.28 1.35 10.94
N GLY A 77 -1.45 0.09 11.37
CA GLY A 77 -0.33 -0.81 11.67
C GLY A 77 0.12 -0.87 13.14
N LYS A 78 -0.68 -0.37 14.09
CA LYS A 78 -0.34 -0.41 15.55
C LYS A 78 0.00 -1.82 16.06
N SER A 79 -0.84 -2.82 15.81
CA SER A 79 -0.58 -4.20 16.23
C SER A 79 0.66 -4.81 15.55
N HIS A 80 1.01 -4.37 14.33
CA HIS A 80 2.24 -4.81 13.66
C HIS A 80 3.49 -4.24 14.36
N VAL A 81 3.43 -2.98 14.83
CA VAL A 81 4.50 -2.39 15.65
C VAL A 81 4.72 -3.23 16.91
N ILE A 82 3.65 -3.55 17.65
CA ILE A 82 3.71 -4.41 18.85
C ILE A 82 4.43 -5.74 18.55
N GLN A 83 4.03 -6.40 17.45
CA GLN A 83 4.67 -7.66 17.07
C GLN A 83 6.14 -7.48 16.70
N ARG A 84 6.51 -6.44 15.96
CA ARG A 84 7.92 -6.17 15.62
C ARG A 84 8.77 -6.00 16.87
N ILE A 85 8.24 -5.30 17.87
CA ILE A 85 8.90 -5.12 19.16
C ILE A 85 9.10 -6.49 19.83
N TRP A 86 8.06 -7.33 19.88
CA TRP A 86 8.21 -8.70 20.38
C TRP A 86 9.32 -9.46 19.65
N LYS A 87 9.31 -9.49 18.31
CA LYS A 87 10.34 -10.19 17.52
C LYS A 87 11.75 -9.68 17.82
N LYS A 88 11.91 -8.36 17.94
CA LYS A 88 13.19 -7.74 18.31
C LYS A 88 13.63 -8.16 19.71
N ILE A 89 12.72 -8.15 20.69
CA ILE A 89 13.00 -8.59 22.07
C ILE A 89 13.32 -10.10 22.13
N ALA A 90 12.60 -10.93 21.39
CA ALA A 90 12.84 -12.36 21.30
C ALA A 90 14.22 -12.68 20.69
N GLN A 91 14.74 -11.81 19.81
CA GLN A 91 16.07 -11.93 19.22
C GLN A 91 17.18 -11.36 20.12
N GLU A 92 16.98 -10.15 20.64
CA GLU A 92 18.01 -9.40 21.37
C GLU A 92 18.08 -9.77 22.86
N GLY A 93 16.98 -10.24 23.45
CA GLY A 93 16.89 -10.62 24.86
C GLY A 93 17.12 -9.46 25.84
N ASN A 94 16.91 -8.22 25.41
CA ASN A 94 17.22 -7.01 26.19
C ASN A 94 16.06 -6.51 27.08
N ALA A 95 14.88 -7.14 27.01
CA ALA A 95 13.70 -6.80 27.79
C ALA A 95 12.80 -8.05 27.95
N VAL A 96 11.75 -7.92 28.77
CA VAL A 96 10.62 -8.86 28.81
C VAL A 96 9.36 -8.16 28.34
N PHE A 97 8.43 -8.90 27.75
CA PHE A 97 7.34 -8.36 26.96
C PHE A 97 6.01 -9.06 27.25
N ALA A 98 4.96 -8.26 27.39
CA ALA A 98 3.60 -8.69 27.58
C ALA A 98 2.64 -8.00 26.62
N TYR A 99 1.70 -8.79 26.07
CA TYR A 99 0.60 -8.30 25.25
C TYR A 99 -0.71 -8.46 26.02
N ILE A 100 -1.43 -7.36 26.17
CA ILE A 100 -2.72 -7.29 26.84
C ILE A 100 -3.77 -6.97 25.77
N GLY A 101 -4.62 -7.96 25.48
CA GLY A 101 -5.76 -7.81 24.59
C GLY A 101 -6.97 -7.15 25.26
N PRO A 102 -8.10 -7.04 24.55
CA PRO A 102 -9.31 -6.42 25.07
C PRO A 102 -9.82 -7.15 26.32
N CYS A 103 -10.26 -6.37 27.31
CA CYS A 103 -10.84 -6.90 28.55
C CYS A 103 -12.34 -7.14 28.38
N SER A 104 -12.83 -8.32 28.74
CA SER A 104 -14.25 -8.66 28.67
C SER A 104 -15.04 -8.25 29.93
N ASN A 105 -14.38 -8.13 31.08
CA ASN A 105 -14.99 -7.77 32.35
C ASN A 105 -14.24 -6.58 32.96
N PRO A 106 -14.76 -5.34 32.84
CA PRO A 106 -14.08 -4.15 33.32
C PRO A 106 -13.77 -4.16 34.83
N ASN A 107 -14.63 -4.79 35.65
CA ASN A 107 -14.47 -4.90 37.11
C ASN A 107 -13.30 -5.80 37.53
N ARG A 108 -12.66 -6.50 36.59
CA ARG A 108 -11.50 -7.37 36.83
C ARG A 108 -10.30 -6.99 35.97
N ILE A 109 -10.16 -5.70 35.66
CA ILE A 109 -9.11 -5.22 34.76
C ILE A 109 -7.70 -5.54 35.30
N ASN A 110 -7.45 -5.44 36.60
CA ASN A 110 -6.12 -5.73 37.15
C ASN A 110 -5.80 -7.22 37.03
N SER A 111 -6.75 -8.09 37.39
CA SER A 111 -6.62 -9.54 37.25
C SER A 111 -6.44 -9.94 35.78
N HIS A 112 -7.15 -9.29 34.85
CA HIS A 112 -6.96 -9.47 33.41
C HIS A 112 -5.53 -9.14 32.99
N VAL A 113 -5.01 -7.97 33.39
CA VAL A 113 -3.63 -7.58 33.06
C VAL A 113 -2.61 -8.58 33.64
N ARG A 114 -2.76 -8.98 34.90
CA ARG A 114 -1.90 -9.97 35.56
C ARG A 114 -1.90 -11.30 34.81
N LEU A 115 -3.08 -11.82 34.49
CA LEU A 115 -3.24 -13.09 33.76
C LEU A 115 -2.54 -13.05 32.41
N TYR A 116 -2.81 -12.01 31.61
CA TYR A 116 -2.25 -11.88 30.27
C TYR A 116 -0.74 -11.60 30.29
N LEU A 117 -0.24 -10.85 31.28
CA LEU A 117 1.19 -10.67 31.49
C LEU A 117 1.86 -12.01 31.83
N ALA A 118 1.30 -12.77 32.76
CA ALA A 118 1.86 -14.06 33.14
C ALA A 118 1.83 -15.08 31.99
N ASN A 119 0.76 -15.09 31.19
CA ASN A 119 0.66 -15.89 29.99
C ASN A 119 1.69 -15.46 28.93
N SER A 120 1.85 -14.15 28.73
CA SER A 120 2.82 -13.60 27.78
C SER A 120 4.24 -14.06 28.06
N PHE A 121 4.62 -14.18 29.33
CA PHE A 121 5.96 -14.59 29.74
C PHE A 121 6.25 -16.09 29.52
N ASN A 122 5.23 -16.89 29.18
CA ASN A 122 5.44 -18.26 28.72
C ASN A 122 5.90 -18.35 27.26
N HIS A 123 5.78 -17.27 26.47
CA HIS A 123 6.27 -17.30 25.09
C HIS A 123 7.79 -17.40 25.04
N GLU A 124 8.24 -18.23 24.11
CA GLU A 124 9.65 -18.57 23.96
C GLU A 124 10.36 -17.61 23.01
N ASP A 125 11.64 -17.38 23.29
CA ASP A 125 12.54 -16.64 22.41
C ASP A 125 13.06 -17.50 21.25
N VAL A 126 13.98 -16.96 20.45
CA VAL A 126 14.59 -17.71 19.32
C VAL A 126 15.38 -18.96 19.73
N ASN A 127 15.74 -19.11 21.01
CA ASN A 127 16.41 -20.29 21.57
C ASN A 127 15.40 -21.28 22.20
N GLY A 128 14.11 -21.00 22.07
CA GLY A 128 13.02 -21.77 22.66
C GLY A 128 12.98 -21.67 24.19
N VAL A 129 13.44 -20.56 24.77
CA VAL A 129 13.44 -20.34 26.23
C VAL A 129 12.39 -19.30 26.59
N SER A 130 11.47 -19.66 27.48
CA SER A 130 10.44 -18.72 27.96
C SER A 130 11.02 -17.60 28.81
N GLN A 131 10.34 -16.46 28.81
CA GLN A 131 10.76 -15.28 29.58
C GLN A 131 10.81 -15.58 31.08
N TRP A 132 9.89 -16.41 31.59
CA TRP A 132 9.92 -16.89 32.96
C TRP A 132 11.20 -17.64 33.32
N LEU A 133 11.65 -18.56 32.46
CA LEU A 133 12.87 -19.32 32.71
C LEU A 133 14.11 -18.43 32.65
N LYS A 134 14.12 -17.40 31.78
CA LYS A 134 15.18 -16.40 31.74
C LYS A 134 15.28 -15.63 33.06
N LEU A 135 14.14 -15.16 33.59
CA LEU A 135 14.09 -14.46 34.88
C LEU A 135 14.50 -15.35 36.06
N ALA A 136 14.07 -16.61 36.08
CA ALA A 136 14.47 -17.54 37.14
C ALA A 136 15.98 -17.84 37.09
N ALA A 137 16.53 -18.08 35.90
CA ALA A 137 17.96 -18.32 35.71
C ALA A 137 18.82 -17.10 36.04
N SER A 138 18.37 -15.89 35.67
CA SER A 138 19.10 -14.65 36.00
C SER A 138 19.16 -14.39 37.50
N LYS A 139 18.14 -14.80 38.26
CA LYS A 139 18.14 -14.73 39.73
C LYS A 139 19.16 -15.67 40.35
N ILE A 140 19.26 -16.91 39.87
CA ILE A 140 20.29 -17.85 40.34
C ILE A 140 21.69 -17.34 40.01
N LEU A 141 21.87 -16.71 38.84
CA LEU A 141 23.16 -16.14 38.42
C LEU A 141 23.67 -15.06 39.39
N LYS A 142 22.79 -14.39 40.15
CA LYS A 142 23.18 -13.39 41.16
C LYS A 142 23.93 -13.97 42.34
N LEU A 143 23.87 -15.28 42.56
CA LEU A 143 24.70 -15.95 43.57
C LEU A 143 26.18 -16.02 43.16
N GLN A 144 26.51 -15.74 41.90
CA GLN A 144 27.91 -15.66 41.45
C GLN A 144 28.66 -14.54 42.18
N GLY A 145 29.84 -14.85 42.72
CA GLY A 145 30.63 -13.91 43.52
C GLY A 145 30.12 -13.72 44.95
N THR A 146 29.11 -14.49 45.39
CA THR A 146 28.63 -14.47 46.78
C THR A 146 29.17 -15.67 47.57
N GLU A 147 28.96 -15.69 48.89
CA GLU A 147 29.33 -16.84 49.73
C GLU A 147 28.61 -18.14 49.35
N PHE A 148 27.43 -18.03 48.72
CA PHE A 148 26.64 -19.15 48.22
C PHE A 148 27.13 -19.71 46.88
N GLU A 149 28.11 -19.07 46.21
CA GLU A 149 28.56 -19.50 44.88
C GLU A 149 29.03 -20.96 44.89
N GLN A 150 29.76 -21.40 45.92
CA GLN A 150 30.29 -22.76 45.99
C GLN A 150 29.18 -23.81 46.07
N GLU A 151 28.14 -23.54 46.84
CA GLU A 151 26.98 -24.42 47.05
C GLU A 151 26.17 -24.57 45.75
N TYR A 152 25.93 -23.47 45.05
CA TYR A 152 25.09 -23.45 43.84
C TYR A 152 25.87 -23.47 42.52
N ARG A 153 27.20 -23.67 42.56
CA ARG A 153 28.12 -23.57 41.42
C ARG A 153 27.64 -24.32 40.18
N GLN A 154 27.19 -25.57 40.37
CA GLN A 154 26.72 -26.43 39.27
C GLN A 154 25.48 -25.89 38.56
N TYR A 155 24.65 -25.11 39.25
CA TYR A 155 23.45 -24.48 38.69
C TYR A 155 23.80 -23.14 38.04
N ILE A 156 24.65 -22.33 38.70
CA ILE A 156 25.14 -21.04 38.18
C ILE A 156 25.78 -21.21 36.80
N HIS A 157 26.63 -22.23 36.61
CA HIS A 157 27.26 -22.50 35.31
C HIS A 157 26.28 -22.87 34.19
N LYS A 158 25.03 -23.22 34.52
CA LYS A 158 23.98 -23.59 33.57
C LYS A 158 22.96 -22.46 33.32
N CYS A 159 23.06 -21.33 34.00
CA CYS A 159 22.09 -20.22 33.85
C CYS A 159 22.03 -19.64 32.43
N ASN A 160 23.12 -19.73 31.65
CA ASN A 160 23.13 -19.32 30.24
C ASN A 160 22.30 -20.24 29.32
N SER A 161 21.91 -21.42 29.80
CA SER A 161 21.05 -22.38 29.09
C SER A 161 19.95 -22.86 30.06
N PRO A 162 18.85 -22.10 30.22
CA PRO A 162 17.82 -22.45 31.21
C PRO A 162 17.18 -23.84 31.03
N LYS A 163 17.20 -24.39 29.80
CA LYS A 163 16.82 -25.79 29.53
C LYS A 163 17.78 -26.79 30.19
N GLU A 164 19.09 -26.56 30.08
CA GLU A 164 20.09 -27.37 30.77
C GLU A 164 20.03 -27.18 32.27
N LEU A 165 19.78 -25.96 32.76
CA LEU A 165 19.58 -25.71 34.19
C LEU A 165 18.42 -26.54 34.76
N LYS A 166 17.27 -26.55 34.07
CA LYS A 166 16.11 -27.37 34.42
C LYS A 166 16.46 -28.86 34.45
N GLN A 167 17.23 -29.34 33.47
CA GLN A 167 17.69 -30.73 33.44
C GLN A 167 18.72 -31.05 34.55
N CYS A 168 19.59 -30.10 34.88
CA CYS A 168 20.57 -30.21 35.96
C CYS A 168 19.86 -30.36 37.32
N ILE A 169 18.90 -29.47 37.62
CA ILE A 169 18.08 -29.56 38.84
C ILE A 169 17.34 -30.89 38.90
N ARG A 170 16.73 -31.31 37.78
CA ARG A 170 16.02 -32.60 37.71
C ARG A 170 16.89 -33.80 38.06
N THR A 171 18.16 -33.77 37.65
CA THR A 171 19.11 -34.88 37.78
C THR A 171 19.78 -34.90 39.15
N ASN A 172 20.12 -33.72 39.69
CA ASN A 172 20.94 -33.59 40.89
C ASN A 172 20.12 -33.39 42.17
N VAL A 173 18.84 -32.98 42.07
CA VAL A 173 17.95 -32.80 43.23
C VAL A 173 16.91 -33.90 43.28
N ALA A 174 17.02 -34.75 44.32
CA ALA A 174 16.06 -35.82 44.61
C ALA A 174 14.63 -35.24 44.73
N LYS A 175 13.63 -35.97 44.22
CA LYS A 175 12.26 -35.47 44.05
C LYS A 175 11.65 -35.00 45.38
N GLU A 176 11.95 -35.70 46.47
CA GLU A 176 11.44 -35.46 47.82
C GLU A 176 12.05 -34.19 48.45
N LYS A 177 13.26 -33.81 48.01
CA LYS A 177 13.99 -32.63 48.51
C LYS A 177 13.81 -31.38 47.65
N ARG A 178 13.04 -31.44 46.56
CA ARG A 178 12.93 -30.31 45.63
C ARG A 178 12.32 -29.07 46.24
N GLN A 179 11.31 -29.24 47.11
CA GLN A 179 10.69 -28.09 47.77
C GLN A 179 11.68 -27.38 48.70
N GLU A 180 12.35 -28.14 49.57
CA GLU A 180 13.43 -27.66 50.46
C GLU A 180 14.52 -26.95 49.66
N PHE A 181 15.00 -27.56 48.57
CA PHE A 181 15.98 -26.95 47.67
C PHE A 181 15.54 -25.58 47.13
N PHE A 182 14.29 -25.44 46.67
CA PHE A 182 13.81 -24.15 46.16
C PHE A 182 13.58 -23.12 47.27
N ASP A 183 13.29 -23.57 48.50
CA ASP A 183 13.15 -22.71 49.67
C ASP A 183 14.50 -22.13 50.11
N GLU A 184 15.53 -22.99 50.22
CA GLU A 184 16.91 -22.60 50.50
C GLU A 184 17.46 -21.68 49.41
N LEU A 185 17.22 -22.01 48.14
CA LEU A 185 17.66 -21.20 47.01
C LEU A 185 17.01 -19.81 47.01
N ALA A 186 15.71 -19.71 47.30
CA ALA A 186 15.01 -18.43 47.39
C ALA A 186 15.57 -17.59 48.54
N GLN A 187 15.85 -18.20 49.69
CA GLN A 187 16.45 -17.53 50.84
C GLN A 187 17.86 -17.02 50.52
N ALA A 188 18.72 -17.86 49.94
CA ALA A 188 20.08 -17.48 49.55
C ALA A 188 20.11 -16.27 48.59
N ILE A 189 19.16 -16.21 47.65
CA ILE A 189 19.03 -15.08 46.72
C ILE A 189 18.59 -13.80 47.45
N LEU A 190 17.59 -13.88 48.33
CA LEU A 190 17.09 -12.71 49.08
C LEU A 190 18.07 -12.19 50.14
N GLU A 191 18.93 -13.03 50.69
CA GLU A 191 19.97 -12.58 51.62
C GLU A 191 21.02 -11.66 50.95
N LYS A 192 21.07 -11.62 49.61
CA LYS A 192 22.03 -10.81 48.85
C LYS A 192 21.39 -9.71 48.01
N GLU A 193 20.19 -9.90 47.49
CA GLU A 193 19.44 -8.81 46.87
C GLU A 193 18.82 -7.90 47.94
N SER A 194 18.63 -6.61 47.64
CA SER A 194 17.81 -5.75 48.49
C SER A 194 16.41 -6.37 48.65
N ASN A 195 15.82 -6.26 49.85
CA ASN A 195 14.52 -6.83 50.28
C ASN A 195 13.28 -6.37 49.48
N ASP A 196 13.42 -5.99 48.22
CA ASP A 196 12.35 -5.40 47.42
C ASP A 196 11.37 -6.46 46.89
N VAL A 197 11.83 -7.71 46.73
CA VAL A 197 11.05 -8.85 46.21
C VAL A 197 10.55 -9.75 47.34
N ASP A 198 9.29 -10.16 47.25
CA ASP A 198 8.64 -11.09 48.16
C ASP A 198 9.16 -12.52 48.02
N TYR A 199 9.41 -13.18 49.16
CA TYR A 199 9.89 -14.56 49.23
C TYR A 199 8.97 -15.56 48.55
N ILE A 200 7.65 -15.47 48.78
CA ILE A 200 6.68 -16.41 48.21
C ILE A 200 6.66 -16.24 46.68
N PHE A 201 6.74 -14.99 46.20
CA PHE A 201 6.81 -14.72 44.77
C PHE A 201 8.10 -15.27 44.13
N LEU A 202 9.26 -15.02 44.74
CA LEU A 202 10.55 -15.54 44.24
C LEU A 202 10.54 -17.07 44.21
N LYS A 203 10.04 -17.72 45.27
CA LYS A 203 9.86 -19.16 45.34
C LYS A 203 8.98 -19.67 44.18
N ALA A 204 7.83 -19.02 43.94
CA ALA A 204 6.93 -19.39 42.84
C ALA A 204 7.63 -19.30 41.47
N LEU A 205 8.42 -18.24 41.25
CA LEU A 205 9.23 -18.10 40.03
C LEU A 205 10.26 -19.24 39.89
N LEU A 206 11.02 -19.53 40.93
CA LEU A 206 12.05 -20.58 40.90
C LEU A 206 11.45 -21.97 40.69
N LEU A 207 10.27 -22.24 41.25
CA LEU A 207 9.53 -23.49 41.04
C LEU A 207 9.19 -23.75 39.57
N LEU A 208 9.17 -22.73 38.69
CA LEU A 208 8.99 -22.94 37.24
C LEU A 208 10.15 -23.71 36.60
N LEU A 209 11.33 -23.71 37.22
CA LEU A 209 12.47 -24.54 36.85
C LEU A 209 12.26 -26.02 37.20
N ASN A 210 11.29 -26.36 38.04
CA ASN A 210 10.98 -27.75 38.38
C ASN A 210 10.23 -28.43 37.21
N PRO A 211 10.70 -29.55 36.65
CA PRO A 211 9.93 -30.31 35.65
C PRO A 211 8.91 -31.23 36.34
N SER A 212 7.95 -30.65 37.06
CA SER A 212 6.89 -31.37 37.78
C SER A 212 5.55 -30.64 37.70
N VAL A 213 4.50 -31.22 38.31
CA VAL A 213 3.20 -30.57 38.50
C VAL A 213 3.33 -29.27 39.32
N ASP A 214 4.37 -29.15 40.15
CA ASP A 214 4.58 -27.98 41.01
C ASP A 214 4.81 -26.71 40.19
N ALA A 215 5.49 -26.81 39.04
CA ALA A 215 5.67 -25.66 38.14
C ALA A 215 4.35 -25.16 37.56
N ARG A 216 3.39 -26.06 37.29
CA ARG A 216 2.06 -25.67 36.84
C ARG A 216 1.29 -24.95 37.95
N ILE A 217 1.29 -25.52 39.16
CA ILE A 217 0.64 -24.91 40.31
C ILE A 217 1.25 -23.53 40.62
N ALA A 218 2.58 -23.40 40.58
CA ALA A 218 3.24 -22.12 40.78
C ALA A 218 2.87 -21.09 39.69
N LEU A 219 2.75 -21.53 38.43
CA LEU A 219 2.30 -20.67 37.34
C LEU A 219 0.83 -20.24 37.50
N ASP A 220 -0.07 -21.16 37.87
CA ASP A 220 -1.48 -20.85 38.18
C ASP A 220 -1.55 -19.78 39.29
N TRP A 221 -0.70 -19.90 40.31
CA TRP A 221 -0.59 -18.90 41.38
C TRP A 221 -0.12 -17.55 40.85
N ILE A 222 0.91 -17.50 40.00
CA ILE A 222 1.40 -16.24 39.41
C ILE A 222 0.31 -15.57 38.55
N LYS A 223 -0.47 -16.36 37.79
CA LYS A 223 -1.57 -15.86 36.96
C LYS A 223 -2.77 -15.34 37.75
N GLY A 224 -2.99 -15.85 38.96
CA GLY A 224 -4.25 -15.65 39.68
C GLY A 224 -5.35 -16.60 39.19
N GLU A 225 -4.99 -17.82 38.81
CA GLU A 225 -5.96 -18.90 38.58
C GLU A 225 -6.19 -19.64 39.91
N ASP A 226 -7.37 -20.26 40.09
CA ASP A 226 -7.65 -21.02 41.31
C ASP A 226 -7.01 -22.42 41.25
N ASN A 227 -6.32 -22.83 42.31
CA ASN A 227 -5.77 -24.20 42.42
C ASN A 227 -5.79 -24.70 43.87
N PRO A 228 -6.40 -25.87 44.16
CA PRO A 228 -6.53 -26.38 45.53
C PRO A 228 -5.19 -26.79 46.17
N ASN A 229 -4.10 -26.85 45.39
CA ASN A 229 -2.80 -27.33 45.86
C ASN A 229 -1.80 -26.22 46.23
N PHE A 230 -2.18 -24.93 46.21
CA PHE A 230 -1.26 -23.83 46.55
C PHE A 230 -0.58 -24.02 47.91
N LYS A 231 -1.35 -24.39 48.94
CA LYS A 231 -0.83 -24.63 50.29
C LYS A 231 0.21 -25.74 50.35
N LYS A 232 0.14 -26.75 49.46
CA LYS A 232 1.14 -27.85 49.40
C LYS A 232 2.50 -27.38 48.92
N LEU A 233 2.57 -26.24 48.25
CA LEU A 233 3.81 -25.59 47.82
C LEU A 233 4.19 -24.41 48.72
N GLY A 234 3.49 -24.21 49.85
CA GLY A 234 3.68 -23.03 50.70
C GLY A 234 3.25 -21.71 50.03
N LEU A 235 2.42 -21.77 48.99
CA LEU A 235 1.85 -20.59 48.33
C LEU A 235 0.54 -20.20 49.02
N ARG A 236 0.31 -18.89 49.17
CA ARG A 236 -0.89 -18.35 49.80
C ARG A 236 -2.09 -18.41 48.85
N ASP A 237 -3.24 -18.80 49.38
CA ASP A 237 -4.52 -18.76 48.69
C ASP A 237 -5.21 -17.41 48.93
N PHE A 238 -5.90 -16.88 47.91
CA PHE A 238 -6.53 -15.55 47.94
C PHE A 238 -7.97 -15.65 47.46
N SER A 239 -8.88 -14.93 48.11
CA SER A 239 -10.26 -14.81 47.62
C SER A 239 -10.30 -14.08 46.27
N PRO A 240 -11.35 -14.25 45.43
CA PRO A 240 -11.45 -13.53 44.15
C PRO A 240 -11.37 -12.00 44.27
N GLU A 241 -11.87 -11.43 45.36
CA GLU A 241 -11.79 -9.98 45.63
C GLU A 241 -10.35 -9.58 46.00
N GLU A 242 -9.70 -10.35 46.88
CA GLU A 242 -8.30 -10.13 47.24
C GLU A 242 -7.38 -10.26 46.00
N GLN A 243 -7.72 -11.12 45.04
CA GLN A 243 -6.93 -11.30 43.83
C GLN A 243 -6.92 -10.05 42.93
N GLU A 244 -8.03 -9.33 42.81
CA GLU A 244 -8.09 -8.09 42.03
C GLU A 244 -7.21 -7.00 42.66
N ASP A 245 -7.30 -6.83 43.98
CA ASP A 245 -6.51 -5.87 44.74
C ASP A 245 -5.02 -6.21 44.72
N ARG A 246 -4.68 -7.51 44.77
CA ARG A 246 -3.29 -7.99 44.75
C ARG A 246 -2.68 -8.02 43.36
N SER A 247 -3.45 -7.84 42.29
CA SER A 247 -2.92 -8.01 40.94
C SER A 247 -1.87 -6.96 40.57
N ILE A 248 -2.03 -5.71 41.00
CA ILE A 248 -0.97 -4.68 40.81
C ILE A 248 0.28 -5.01 41.62
N TRP A 249 0.12 -5.53 42.84
CA TRP A 249 1.25 -5.99 43.65
C TRP A 249 2.02 -7.13 42.98
N MET A 250 1.32 -8.09 42.36
CA MET A 250 1.95 -9.17 41.59
C MET A 250 2.75 -8.63 40.40
N ILE A 251 2.20 -7.66 39.66
CA ILE A 251 2.89 -7.00 38.54
C ILE A 251 4.14 -6.27 39.05
N ASP A 252 4.07 -5.59 40.19
CA ASP A 252 5.22 -4.95 40.84
C ASP A 252 6.32 -5.96 41.20
N GLN A 253 5.96 -7.14 41.75
CA GLN A 253 6.94 -8.19 42.03
C GLN A 253 7.69 -8.65 40.77
N ILE A 254 6.99 -8.81 39.66
CA ILE A 254 7.59 -9.16 38.36
C ILE A 254 8.55 -8.06 37.90
N CYS A 255 8.12 -6.81 38.01
CA CYS A 255 8.91 -5.65 37.62
C CYS A 255 10.21 -5.54 38.43
N LYS A 256 10.15 -5.75 39.75
CA LYS A 256 11.31 -5.78 40.65
C LYS A 256 12.27 -6.93 40.34
N LEU A 257 11.74 -8.11 40.04
CA LEU A 257 12.54 -9.25 39.61
C LEU A 257 13.31 -8.96 38.33
N ALA A 258 12.62 -8.40 37.33
CA ALA A 258 13.22 -8.05 36.05
C ALA A 258 14.24 -6.91 36.18
N LYS A 259 14.00 -5.96 37.09
CA LYS A 259 14.89 -4.82 37.37
C LYS A 259 16.29 -5.26 37.79
N SER A 260 16.38 -6.22 38.72
CA SER A 260 17.68 -6.68 39.19
C SER A 260 18.51 -7.37 38.08
N SER A 261 17.84 -7.82 37.02
CA SER A 261 18.43 -8.46 35.86
C SER A 261 18.66 -7.48 34.70
N SER A 262 18.40 -6.18 34.91
CA SER A 262 18.48 -5.13 33.88
C SER A 262 17.63 -5.45 32.63
N LEU A 263 16.45 -6.02 32.87
CA LEU A 263 15.46 -6.34 31.84
C LEU A 263 14.21 -5.49 32.06
N PRO A 264 14.00 -4.40 31.29
CA PRO A 264 12.76 -3.63 31.35
C PRO A 264 11.54 -4.50 31.05
N VAL A 265 10.43 -4.26 31.75
CA VAL A 265 9.14 -4.91 31.49
C VAL A 265 8.32 -4.06 30.54
N LEU A 266 7.99 -4.58 29.36
CA LEU A 266 7.08 -3.94 28.42
C LEU A 266 5.68 -4.52 28.55
N ILE A 267 4.68 -3.68 28.80
CA ILE A 267 3.27 -4.07 28.78
C ILE A 267 2.58 -3.30 27.65
N CYS A 268 2.14 -4.01 26.62
CA CYS A 268 1.45 -3.44 25.47
C CYS A 268 -0.05 -3.72 25.55
N PHE A 269 -0.83 -2.68 25.78
CA PHE A 269 -2.28 -2.69 25.71
C PHE A 269 -2.73 -2.42 24.26
N ASP A 270 -3.48 -3.36 23.68
CA ASP A 270 -4.02 -3.23 22.32
C ASP A 270 -5.54 -3.41 22.33
N GLN A 271 -6.21 -2.77 21.36
CA GLN A 271 -7.67 -2.80 21.19
C GLN A 271 -8.45 -2.41 22.46
N ILE A 272 -7.96 -1.44 23.23
CA ILE A 272 -8.60 -0.99 24.48
C ILE A 272 -9.93 -0.24 24.24
N ASP A 273 -10.18 0.13 22.98
CA ASP A 273 -11.33 0.92 22.56
C ASP A 273 -12.57 0.06 22.25
N ASN A 274 -12.59 -1.20 22.70
CA ASN A 274 -13.69 -2.11 22.44
C ASN A 274 -14.92 -1.74 23.29
N ARG A 275 -15.75 -0.83 22.77
CA ARG A 275 -16.95 -0.27 23.45
C ARG A 275 -18.09 -1.27 23.70
N ASN A 276 -17.89 -2.56 23.41
CA ASN A 276 -18.92 -3.60 23.61
C ASN A 276 -19.12 -3.98 25.10
N THR A 277 -18.28 -3.48 26.00
CA THR A 277 -18.31 -3.79 27.43
C THR A 277 -18.38 -2.50 28.23
N ILE A 278 -19.59 -1.95 28.40
CA ILE A 278 -19.80 -0.80 29.30
C ILE A 278 -19.81 -1.36 30.74
N ASP A 279 -19.05 -0.73 31.63
CA ASP A 279 -19.23 -0.98 33.05
C ASP A 279 -20.53 -0.34 33.51
N ASN A 280 -21.42 -1.15 34.09
CA ASN A 280 -22.72 -0.67 34.54
C ASN A 280 -22.63 0.10 35.86
N ASP A 281 -21.51 0.00 36.60
CA ASP A 281 -21.40 0.53 37.97
C ASP A 281 -20.70 1.90 38.02
N SER A 282 -19.60 2.12 37.29
CA SER A 282 -18.88 3.41 37.27
C SER A 282 -19.37 4.40 36.21
N GLY A 283 -19.93 3.91 35.10
CA GLY A 283 -20.23 4.71 33.90
C GLY A 283 -19.00 5.05 33.05
N ASP A 284 -17.80 4.59 33.45
CA ASP A 284 -16.56 4.81 32.70
C ASP A 284 -16.55 3.99 31.40
N SER A 285 -15.96 4.58 30.36
CA SER A 285 -15.71 3.88 29.10
C SER A 285 -14.54 2.88 29.23
N PRO A 286 -14.46 1.84 28.38
CA PRO A 286 -13.35 0.89 28.42
C PRO A 286 -11.95 1.52 28.35
N PRO A 287 -11.69 2.55 27.51
CA PRO A 287 -10.42 3.27 27.54
C PRO A 287 -10.10 3.92 28.89
N GLU A 288 -11.09 4.49 29.58
CA GLU A 288 -10.91 5.13 30.89
C GLU A 288 -10.59 4.09 31.97
N ILE A 289 -11.24 2.92 31.94
CA ILE A 289 -10.99 1.83 32.89
C ILE A 289 -9.57 1.29 32.71
N VAL A 290 -9.13 1.10 31.46
CA VAL A 290 -7.75 0.70 31.17
C VAL A 290 -6.77 1.79 31.59
N ALA A 291 -7.05 3.07 31.33
CA ALA A 291 -6.20 4.18 31.75
C ALA A 291 -6.05 4.26 33.28
N SER A 292 -7.12 4.02 34.04
CA SER A 292 -7.11 3.90 35.50
C SER A 292 -6.31 2.68 35.99
N CYS A 293 -6.30 1.56 35.25
CA CYS A 293 -5.40 0.44 35.53
C CYS A 293 -3.93 0.81 35.26
N VAL A 294 -3.66 1.42 34.11
CA VAL A 294 -2.32 1.93 33.73
C VAL A 294 -1.80 2.90 34.77
N ASP A 295 -2.65 3.79 35.31
CA ASP A 295 -2.29 4.71 36.37
C ASP A 295 -1.79 3.97 37.63
N ARG A 296 -2.56 2.98 38.11
CA ARG A 296 -2.20 2.16 39.27
C ARG A 296 -0.88 1.42 39.06
N ILE A 297 -0.68 0.84 37.87
CA ILE A 297 0.58 0.17 37.49
C ILE A 297 1.73 1.19 37.48
N TYR A 298 1.55 2.33 36.82
CA TYR A 298 2.56 3.37 36.68
C TYR A 298 2.95 3.96 38.03
N PHE A 299 2.00 4.11 38.97
CA PHE A 299 2.29 4.63 40.30
C PHE A 299 3.11 3.63 41.13
N GLN A 300 2.72 2.35 41.14
CA GLN A 300 3.30 1.34 42.02
C GLN A 300 4.57 0.67 41.47
N CYS A 301 4.67 0.49 40.15
CA CYS A 301 5.75 -0.28 39.53
C CYS A 301 6.94 0.60 39.09
N SER A 302 8.12 -0.02 38.99
CA SER A 302 9.34 0.56 38.40
C SER A 302 9.99 -0.45 37.44
N ASN A 303 10.96 -0.02 36.62
CA ASN A 303 11.53 -0.83 35.53
C ASN A 303 10.47 -1.29 34.51
N ILE A 304 9.56 -0.39 34.14
CA ILE A 304 8.40 -0.70 33.30
C ILE A 304 8.20 0.30 32.17
N ILE A 305 7.77 -0.18 31.01
CA ILE A 305 7.36 0.63 29.87
C ILE A 305 5.94 0.20 29.52
N ILE A 306 4.99 1.13 29.57
CA ILE A 306 3.59 0.88 29.28
C ILE A 306 3.27 1.47 27.92
N ILE A 307 2.78 0.65 26.99
CA ILE A 307 2.42 1.06 25.65
C ILE A 307 0.92 0.89 25.47
N CYS A 308 0.21 1.98 25.19
CA CYS A 308 -1.23 1.98 24.94
C CYS A 308 -1.50 2.28 23.45
N CYS A 309 -2.09 1.33 22.73
CA CYS A 309 -2.56 1.55 21.37
C CYS A 309 -3.99 2.11 21.37
N LEU A 310 -4.13 3.37 20.95
CA LEU A 310 -5.37 4.13 21.05
C LEU A 310 -5.91 4.53 19.68
N LEU A 311 -7.23 4.46 19.50
CA LEU A 311 -7.93 5.25 18.49
C LEU A 311 -8.02 6.72 18.93
N ASN A 312 -8.24 7.63 17.97
CA ASN A 312 -8.35 9.06 18.24
C ASN A 312 -9.48 9.39 19.25
N ASP A 313 -10.63 8.71 19.13
CA ASP A 313 -11.78 8.93 20.02
C ASP A 313 -11.46 8.50 21.45
N ALA A 314 -10.87 7.31 21.63
CA ALA A 314 -10.49 6.82 22.94
C ALA A 314 -9.40 7.68 23.61
N TRP A 315 -8.47 8.23 22.82
CA TRP A 315 -7.51 9.20 23.34
C TRP A 315 -8.20 10.50 23.80
N THR A 316 -9.28 10.89 23.12
CA THR A 316 -10.08 12.06 23.53
C THR A 316 -10.78 11.79 24.86
N ASP A 317 -11.33 10.59 25.05
CA ASP A 317 -11.93 10.15 26.33
C ASP A 317 -10.88 10.21 27.45
N ILE A 318 -9.72 9.56 27.26
CA ILE A 318 -8.64 9.54 28.27
C ILE A 318 -8.13 10.95 28.59
N LYS A 319 -8.00 11.84 27.60
CA LYS A 319 -7.56 13.23 27.81
C LYS A 319 -8.45 14.04 28.75
N GLN A 320 -9.73 13.68 28.85
CA GLN A 320 -10.68 14.37 29.72
C GLN A 320 -10.60 13.87 31.16
N MET A 321 -9.90 12.76 31.41
CA MET A 321 -9.68 12.25 32.76
C MET A 321 -8.81 13.20 33.58
N GLY A 322 -9.12 13.28 34.88
CA GLY A 322 -8.35 14.07 35.84
C GLY A 322 -7.05 13.43 36.31
N SER A 323 -6.47 14.00 37.38
CA SER A 323 -5.43 13.36 38.20
C SER A 323 -4.07 13.13 37.51
N GLY A 324 -3.84 13.72 36.33
CA GLY A 324 -2.62 13.51 35.54
C GLY A 324 -2.52 12.12 34.90
N ILE A 325 -3.63 11.37 34.84
CA ILE A 325 -3.69 10.08 34.12
C ILE A 325 -3.29 10.25 32.65
N PRO A 326 -3.73 11.30 31.92
CA PRO A 326 -3.31 11.50 30.52
C PRO A 326 -1.79 11.58 30.36
N ASP A 327 -1.11 12.27 31.28
CA ASP A 327 0.34 12.47 31.24
C ASP A 327 1.11 11.17 31.51
N ARG A 328 0.52 10.24 32.25
CA ARG A 328 1.13 8.92 32.55
C ARG A 328 0.86 7.90 31.47
N VAL A 329 -0.32 7.94 30.84
CA VAL A 329 -0.66 7.07 29.70
C VAL A 329 0.13 7.50 28.46
N ALA A 330 0.25 8.81 28.24
CA ALA A 330 0.86 9.40 27.04
C ALA A 330 2.02 10.34 27.38
N GLU A 331 2.92 9.93 28.28
CA GLU A 331 4.15 10.66 28.57
C GLU A 331 4.94 10.91 27.27
N ARG A 332 4.95 9.92 26.37
CA ARG A 332 5.47 10.01 25.00
C ARG A 332 4.38 9.65 24.00
N PRO A 333 3.58 10.62 23.52
CA PRO A 333 2.60 10.36 22.48
C PRO A 333 3.29 10.20 21.13
N VAL A 334 2.95 9.14 20.40
CA VAL A 334 3.44 8.89 19.04
C VAL A 334 2.27 8.62 18.11
N ILE A 335 2.29 9.24 16.94
CA ILE A 335 1.19 9.14 15.98
C ILE A 335 1.52 8.05 14.95
N ALA A 336 0.67 7.03 14.86
CA ALA A 336 0.72 6.02 13.81
C ALA A 336 0.22 6.62 12.50
N LYS A 337 1.07 6.58 11.48
CA LYS A 337 0.76 7.16 10.17
C LYS A 337 0.09 6.11 9.29
N PRO A 338 -0.91 6.49 8.49
CA PRO A 338 -1.39 5.64 7.41
C PRO A 338 -0.24 5.25 6.47
N ALA A 339 -0.29 4.04 5.93
CA ALA A 339 0.69 3.59 4.95
C ALA A 339 0.61 4.45 3.68
N THR A 340 1.75 4.83 3.13
CA THR A 340 1.81 5.49 1.81
C THR A 340 1.46 4.51 0.69
N VAL A 341 1.08 5.01 -0.49
CA VAL A 341 0.82 4.16 -1.68
C VAL A 341 2.02 3.27 -2.00
N GLN A 342 3.24 3.80 -1.86
CA GLN A 342 4.47 3.03 -2.08
C GLN A 342 4.64 1.90 -1.07
N GLN A 343 4.37 2.16 0.21
CA GLN A 343 4.40 1.16 1.28
C GLN A 343 3.31 0.10 1.10
N MET A 344 2.12 0.51 0.66
CA MET A 344 1.03 -0.40 0.31
C MET A 344 1.43 -1.33 -0.85
N LYS A 345 2.07 -0.79 -1.89
CA LYS A 345 2.63 -1.58 -3.00
C LYS A 345 3.69 -2.58 -2.52
N GLU A 346 4.61 -2.14 -1.67
CA GLU A 346 5.65 -3.00 -1.11
C GLU A 346 5.05 -4.14 -0.30
N LEU A 347 4.02 -3.88 0.51
CA LEU A 347 3.34 -4.91 1.28
C LEU A 347 2.66 -5.96 0.38
N VAL A 348 2.00 -5.52 -0.71
CA VAL A 348 1.42 -6.44 -1.71
C VAL A 348 2.51 -7.27 -2.38
N GLN A 349 3.65 -6.65 -2.74
CA GLN A 349 4.79 -7.37 -3.31
C GLN A 349 5.29 -8.46 -2.37
N GLN A 350 5.49 -8.16 -1.09
CA GLN A 350 5.97 -9.14 -0.12
C GLN A 350 5.02 -10.35 0.01
N ARG A 351 3.70 -10.12 -0.04
CA ARG A 351 2.69 -11.19 0.00
C ARG A 351 2.77 -12.09 -1.23
N LEU A 352 2.98 -11.50 -2.41
CA LEU A 352 3.16 -12.24 -3.66
C LEU A 352 4.50 -12.97 -3.70
N ASP A 353 5.59 -12.35 -3.25
CA ASP A 353 6.91 -12.97 -3.17
C ASP A 353 6.88 -14.23 -2.30
N TRP A 354 6.21 -14.16 -1.15
CA TRP A 354 5.96 -15.36 -0.34
C TRP A 354 5.17 -16.42 -1.11
N PHE A 355 4.12 -16.03 -1.84
CA PHE A 355 3.31 -16.97 -2.62
C PHE A 355 4.16 -17.68 -3.68
N TYR A 356 5.01 -16.93 -4.38
CA TYR A 356 5.94 -17.49 -5.36
C TYR A 356 6.92 -18.46 -4.71
N GLN A 357 7.56 -18.07 -3.61
CA GLN A 357 8.51 -18.92 -2.88
C GLN A 357 7.85 -20.19 -2.35
N LYS A 358 6.67 -20.07 -1.72
CA LYS A 358 5.96 -21.19 -1.12
C LYS A 358 5.54 -22.25 -2.16
N ASN A 359 5.31 -21.82 -3.40
CA ASN A 359 4.87 -22.65 -4.51
C ASN A 359 5.99 -23.00 -5.50
N ASN A 360 7.25 -22.70 -5.19
CA ASN A 360 8.41 -22.92 -6.07
C ASN A 360 8.25 -22.30 -7.47
N LEU A 361 7.58 -21.14 -7.55
CA LEU A 361 7.41 -20.38 -8.78
C LEU A 361 8.56 -19.37 -8.92
N ASN A 362 9.15 -19.28 -10.11
CA ASN A 362 10.16 -18.28 -10.39
C ASN A 362 9.51 -16.91 -10.64
N LYS A 363 9.70 -15.96 -9.72
CA LYS A 363 9.08 -14.63 -9.83
C LYS A 363 9.43 -13.90 -11.14
N ASN A 364 10.61 -14.18 -11.70
CA ASN A 364 11.09 -13.51 -12.91
C ASN A 364 10.32 -13.95 -14.18
N ASP A 365 9.54 -15.02 -14.09
CA ASP A 365 8.68 -15.49 -15.17
C ASP A 365 7.37 -14.68 -15.25
N PHE A 366 7.12 -13.78 -14.28
CA PHE A 366 5.90 -12.98 -14.18
C PHE A 366 6.21 -11.47 -14.04
N PRO A 367 5.29 -10.59 -14.46
CA PRO A 367 5.34 -9.17 -14.07
C PRO A 367 5.38 -9.01 -12.54
N GLN A 368 6.07 -7.97 -12.07
CA GLN A 368 6.40 -7.77 -10.65
C GLN A 368 5.24 -8.02 -9.67
N LEU A 369 4.02 -7.56 -9.99
CA LEU A 369 2.84 -7.62 -9.12
C LEU A 369 1.78 -8.62 -9.57
N TYR A 370 2.08 -9.50 -10.53
CA TYR A 370 1.13 -10.47 -11.04
C TYR A 370 0.51 -11.31 -9.89
N PRO A 371 -0.81 -11.56 -9.88
CA PRO A 371 -1.81 -11.33 -10.94
C PRO A 371 -2.38 -9.91 -10.97
N LEU A 372 -1.92 -9.03 -10.07
CA LEU A 372 -2.27 -7.62 -10.04
C LEU A 372 -1.31 -6.79 -10.92
N ASN A 373 -1.58 -5.50 -11.06
CA ASN A 373 -0.67 -4.54 -11.67
C ASN A 373 -0.56 -3.25 -10.84
N GLU A 374 0.43 -2.40 -11.16
CA GLU A 374 0.68 -1.17 -10.41
C GLU A 374 -0.52 -0.23 -10.37
N ASN A 375 -1.28 -0.12 -11.45
CA ASN A 375 -2.42 0.78 -11.54
C ASN A 375 -3.59 0.27 -10.70
N GLN A 376 -3.85 -1.03 -10.71
CA GLN A 376 -4.83 -1.68 -9.84
C GLN A 376 -4.47 -1.44 -8.37
N ILE A 377 -3.22 -1.65 -7.96
CA ILE A 377 -2.80 -1.41 -6.57
C ILE A 377 -2.91 0.07 -6.22
N LYS A 378 -2.49 0.99 -7.11
CA LYS A 378 -2.63 2.44 -6.87
C LYS A 378 -4.10 2.84 -6.68
N GLN A 379 -4.99 2.32 -7.53
CA GLN A 379 -6.42 2.57 -7.41
C GLN A 379 -6.98 2.01 -6.11
N ILE A 380 -6.74 0.72 -5.85
CA ILE A 380 -7.18 0.05 -4.61
C ILE A 380 -6.64 0.79 -3.38
N ALA A 381 -5.37 1.20 -3.39
CA ALA A 381 -4.73 1.95 -2.32
C ALA A 381 -5.32 3.35 -2.13
N SER A 382 -5.68 4.05 -3.21
CA SER A 382 -6.31 5.37 -3.14
C SER A 382 -7.74 5.33 -2.60
N GLU A 383 -8.45 4.23 -2.83
CA GLU A 383 -9.82 4.00 -2.36
C GLU A 383 -9.86 3.29 -1.00
N ALA A 384 -8.76 2.69 -0.55
CA ALA A 384 -8.72 1.89 0.67
C ALA A 384 -8.63 2.77 1.91
N ALA A 385 -9.45 2.47 2.92
CA ALA A 385 -9.38 3.13 4.22
C ALA A 385 -8.09 2.79 5.01
N GLY A 386 -7.30 1.82 4.56
CA GLY A 386 -6.04 1.41 5.17
C GLY A 386 -5.59 0.03 4.70
N VAL A 387 -4.53 -0.50 5.34
CA VAL A 387 -3.90 -1.77 4.95
C VAL A 387 -4.88 -2.96 4.96
N ARG A 388 -5.81 -3.01 5.93
CA ARG A 388 -6.80 -4.09 6.02
C ARG A 388 -7.75 -4.12 4.83
N ASP A 389 -8.20 -2.94 4.41
CA ASP A 389 -9.12 -2.81 3.28
C ASP A 389 -8.41 -3.09 1.96
N LEU A 390 -7.17 -2.62 1.82
CA LEU A 390 -6.27 -2.99 0.71
C LEU A 390 -6.12 -4.52 0.60
N MET A 391 -5.79 -5.21 1.68
CA MET A 391 -5.61 -6.67 1.67
C MET A 391 -6.92 -7.38 1.31
N LYS A 392 -8.07 -6.92 1.82
CA LYS A 392 -9.38 -7.47 1.47
C LYS A 392 -9.66 -7.34 -0.03
N LYS A 393 -9.48 -6.14 -0.59
CA LYS A 393 -9.70 -5.89 -2.02
C LYS A 393 -8.70 -6.67 -2.89
N CYS A 394 -7.44 -6.80 -2.48
CA CYS A 394 -6.44 -7.63 -3.17
C CYS A 394 -6.81 -9.12 -3.12
N ALA A 395 -7.35 -9.59 -1.98
CA ALA A 395 -7.80 -10.97 -1.83
C ALA A 395 -8.95 -11.29 -2.79
N GLU A 396 -9.95 -10.40 -2.85
CA GLU A 396 -11.09 -10.52 -3.77
C GLU A 396 -10.63 -10.60 -5.23
N HIS A 397 -9.67 -9.76 -5.64
CA HIS A 397 -9.08 -9.81 -6.99
C HIS A 397 -8.27 -11.09 -7.25
N PHE A 398 -7.57 -11.60 -6.23
CA PHE A 398 -6.80 -12.84 -6.37
C PHE A 398 -7.72 -14.07 -6.51
N GLU A 399 -8.84 -14.09 -5.78
CA GLU A 399 -9.84 -15.17 -5.76
C GLU A 399 -10.81 -15.17 -6.92
N SER A 400 -11.24 -13.99 -7.38
CA SER A 400 -12.27 -13.87 -8.42
C SER A 400 -11.90 -14.61 -9.70
N GLY A 401 -10.63 -14.99 -9.85
CA GLY A 401 -10.23 -15.86 -10.93
C GLY A 401 -10.51 -15.22 -12.27
N GLU A 402 -10.63 -13.89 -12.32
CA GLU A 402 -10.77 -13.11 -13.56
C GLU A 402 -9.45 -13.14 -14.36
N MET A 403 -8.91 -14.33 -14.57
CA MET A 403 -8.50 -14.79 -15.88
C MET A 403 -9.73 -14.95 -16.77
N LYS A 404 -10.46 -13.85 -17.03
CA LYS A 404 -11.03 -13.72 -18.36
C LYS A 404 -9.83 -13.66 -19.28
N GLU A 405 -9.89 -14.36 -20.41
CA GLU A 405 -8.96 -14.22 -21.51
C GLU A 405 -8.76 -12.73 -21.84
N GLN A 406 -7.79 -12.12 -21.16
CA GLN A 406 -7.24 -10.79 -21.37
C GLN A 406 -5.71 -10.90 -21.22
N VAL A 407 -5.15 -11.94 -21.84
CA VAL A 407 -3.96 -11.66 -22.63
C VAL A 407 -4.49 -10.81 -23.79
N ILE A 408 -4.19 -9.49 -23.80
CA ILE A 408 -4.76 -8.38 -24.62
C ILE A 408 -6.00 -7.77 -23.89
N GLN A 409 -6.04 -6.58 -23.29
CA GLN A 409 -5.22 -5.37 -23.25
C GLN A 409 -5.38 -4.76 -21.84
N SER A 410 -4.29 -4.53 -21.11
CA SER A 410 -4.27 -3.37 -20.23
C SER A 410 -4.45 -2.16 -21.15
N GLU A 411 -5.61 -1.49 -21.12
CA GLU A 411 -5.76 -0.22 -21.81
C GLU A 411 -4.70 0.73 -21.21
N ASN A 412 -3.60 0.88 -21.95
CA ASN A 412 -2.64 1.96 -21.80
C ASN A 412 -3.46 3.24 -21.52
N PRO A 413 -3.06 4.14 -20.59
CA PRO A 413 -3.72 5.43 -20.43
C PRO A 413 -4.00 6.13 -21.77
N PHE A 414 -3.11 5.92 -22.75
CA PHE A 414 -3.29 6.32 -24.13
C PHE A 414 -4.41 5.55 -24.89
N GLU A 415 -4.56 4.23 -24.72
CA GLU A 415 -5.67 3.44 -25.31
C GLU A 415 -7.03 3.81 -24.70
N LYS A 416 -7.09 4.10 -23.39
CA LYS A 416 -8.31 4.65 -22.77
C LYS A 416 -8.65 6.02 -23.36
N LYS A 417 -7.65 6.92 -23.46
CA LYS A 417 -7.81 8.23 -24.10
C LYS A 417 -8.21 8.13 -25.59
N LYS A 418 -7.69 7.14 -26.29
CA LYS A 418 -8.03 6.83 -27.68
C LYS A 418 -9.48 6.35 -27.81
N LYS A 419 -9.98 5.55 -26.87
CA LYS A 419 -11.39 5.15 -26.80
C LYS A 419 -12.31 6.33 -26.47
N GLU A 420 -11.97 7.14 -25.46
CA GLU A 420 -12.68 8.39 -25.14
C GLU A 420 -12.74 9.34 -26.35
N PHE A 421 -11.65 9.43 -27.12
CA PHE A 421 -11.59 10.21 -28.35
C PHE A 421 -12.52 9.64 -29.43
N GLN A 422 -12.52 8.32 -29.64
CA GLN A 422 -13.39 7.64 -30.60
C GLN A 422 -14.87 7.86 -30.26
N ASP A 423 -15.26 7.69 -29.01
CA ASP A 423 -16.63 7.92 -28.56
C ASP A 423 -17.05 9.39 -28.81
N THR A 424 -16.19 10.35 -28.43
CA THR A 424 -16.43 11.79 -28.67
C THR A 424 -16.53 12.12 -30.16
N TYR A 425 -15.68 11.49 -30.98
CA TYR A 425 -15.63 11.67 -32.41
C TYR A 425 -16.90 11.15 -33.10
N GLU A 426 -17.37 9.95 -32.75
CA GLU A 426 -18.62 9.38 -33.26
C GLU A 426 -19.84 10.23 -32.87
N ASP A 427 -19.86 10.72 -31.63
CA ASP A 427 -20.89 11.62 -31.13
C ASP A 427 -20.96 12.94 -31.91
N LEU A 428 -19.79 13.51 -32.23
CA LEU A 428 -19.70 14.74 -33.02
C LEU A 428 -20.04 14.52 -34.49
N LEU A 429 -19.69 13.38 -35.09
CA LEU A 429 -20.07 13.06 -36.46
C LEU A 429 -21.59 13.13 -36.68
N ALA A 430 -22.38 12.75 -35.66
CA ALA A 430 -23.83 12.81 -35.71
C ALA A 430 -24.40 14.25 -35.54
N LYS A 431 -23.66 15.14 -34.86
CA LYS A 431 -24.14 16.46 -34.45
C LYS A 431 -23.57 17.61 -35.29
N ILE A 432 -22.43 17.41 -35.95
CA ILE A 432 -21.71 18.49 -36.62
C ILE A 432 -22.39 18.88 -37.93
N ASP A 433 -22.67 20.17 -38.07
CA ASP A 433 -23.11 20.76 -39.33
C ASP A 433 -22.01 21.65 -39.93
N ILE A 434 -21.76 21.48 -41.22
CA ILE A 434 -20.73 22.20 -41.95
C ILE A 434 -21.39 23.24 -42.83
N SER A 435 -21.08 24.51 -42.58
CA SER A 435 -21.41 25.61 -43.49
C SER A 435 -20.51 25.55 -44.73
N ILE A 436 -21.11 25.30 -45.89
CA ILE A 436 -20.42 25.18 -47.19
C ILE A 436 -20.02 26.56 -47.74
N LYS A 437 -20.42 27.68 -47.11
CA LYS A 437 -20.25 29.02 -47.68
C LYS A 437 -18.94 29.72 -47.32
N ASP A 438 -18.09 29.09 -46.51
CA ASP A 438 -16.88 29.69 -45.96
C ASP A 438 -15.63 28.94 -46.45
N ASP A 439 -15.06 29.40 -47.57
CA ASP A 439 -13.87 28.83 -48.20
C ASP A 439 -12.68 28.75 -47.23
N ASP A 440 -12.51 29.76 -46.36
CA ASP A 440 -11.37 29.84 -45.46
C ASP A 440 -11.53 28.90 -44.27
N ARG A 441 -12.75 28.75 -43.74
CA ARG A 441 -13.04 27.73 -42.71
C ARG A 441 -12.83 26.32 -43.26
N LEU A 442 -13.31 26.03 -44.46
CA LEU A 442 -13.11 24.73 -45.12
C LEU A 442 -11.62 24.46 -45.36
N ALA A 443 -10.87 25.43 -45.85
CA ALA A 443 -9.42 25.30 -46.01
C ALA A 443 -8.70 25.12 -44.67
N ALA A 444 -9.15 25.77 -43.61
CA ALA A 444 -8.60 25.62 -42.27
C ALA A 444 -8.85 24.21 -41.69
N ILE A 445 -10.01 23.59 -42.00
CA ILE A 445 -10.33 22.20 -41.62
C ILE A 445 -9.33 21.25 -42.28
N ILE A 446 -9.19 21.35 -43.61
CA ILE A 446 -8.27 20.52 -44.41
C ILE A 446 -6.83 20.70 -43.89
N ALA A 447 -6.37 21.94 -43.73
CA ALA A 447 -5.02 22.24 -43.26
C ALA A 447 -4.75 21.73 -41.84
N CYS A 448 -5.75 21.75 -40.95
CA CYS A 448 -5.64 21.23 -39.59
C CYS A 448 -5.40 19.71 -39.62
N CYS A 449 -6.23 18.99 -40.37
CA CYS A 449 -6.15 17.53 -40.47
C CYS A 449 -4.87 17.07 -41.18
N MET A 450 -4.42 17.79 -42.22
CA MET A 450 -3.19 17.47 -42.93
C MET A 450 -1.93 17.56 -42.05
N LYS A 451 -1.93 18.43 -41.03
CA LYS A 451 -0.84 18.49 -40.04
C LYS A 451 -0.83 17.30 -39.06
N MET A 452 -1.93 16.55 -39.00
CA MET A 452 -2.11 15.38 -38.13
C MET A 452 -1.96 14.06 -38.89
N ILE A 453 -1.54 14.11 -40.16
CA ILE A 453 -1.19 12.89 -40.91
C ILE A 453 0.14 12.35 -40.36
N PRO A 454 0.29 11.03 -40.16
CA PRO A 454 1.52 10.44 -39.67
C PRO A 454 2.69 10.68 -40.62
N SER A 455 3.93 10.55 -40.13
CA SER A 455 5.15 10.75 -40.92
C SER A 455 5.29 9.77 -42.08
N SER A 456 4.57 8.63 -42.05
CA SER A 456 4.45 7.71 -43.18
C SER A 456 3.60 8.27 -44.33
N GLY A 457 2.90 9.39 -44.13
CA GLY A 457 1.98 9.96 -45.10
C GLY A 457 0.66 9.22 -45.24
N THR A 458 0.03 9.43 -46.40
CA THR A 458 -1.05 8.58 -46.92
C THR A 458 -0.45 7.43 -47.74
N GLU A 459 -1.29 6.59 -48.37
CA GLU A 459 -0.83 5.52 -49.26
C GLU A 459 0.08 6.01 -50.40
N ASN A 460 -0.08 7.26 -50.83
CA ASN A 460 0.59 7.78 -52.03
C ASN A 460 1.68 8.80 -51.70
N VAL A 461 1.41 9.73 -50.76
CA VAL A 461 2.26 10.89 -50.51
C VAL A 461 2.69 10.97 -49.06
N VAL A 462 4.00 11.01 -48.85
CA VAL A 462 4.64 11.33 -47.56
C VAL A 462 4.69 12.84 -47.40
N ILE A 463 3.92 13.39 -46.46
CA ILE A 463 3.88 14.82 -46.20
C ILE A 463 5.08 15.23 -45.36
N GLN A 464 5.85 16.20 -45.87
CA GLN A 464 6.99 16.79 -45.17
C GLN A 464 6.61 18.11 -44.50
N GLN A 465 5.76 18.92 -45.14
CA GLN A 465 5.41 20.24 -44.64
C GLN A 465 4.03 20.68 -45.12
N VAL A 466 3.27 21.35 -44.24
CA VAL A 466 1.95 21.94 -44.52
C VAL A 466 1.98 23.43 -44.14
N ASN A 467 2.06 24.29 -45.15
CA ASN A 467 2.16 25.73 -44.98
C ASN A 467 0.83 26.41 -45.32
N LYS A 468 0.26 27.15 -44.37
CA LYS A 468 -0.84 28.07 -44.66
C LYS A 468 -0.28 29.32 -45.30
N ILE A 469 -0.92 29.80 -46.36
CA ILE A 469 -0.55 31.05 -47.02
C ILE A 469 -1.50 32.13 -46.54
N ASN A 470 -0.96 33.13 -45.85
CA ASN A 470 -1.73 34.31 -45.42
C ASN A 470 -1.57 35.43 -46.44
N HIS A 471 -2.24 35.30 -47.60
CA HIS A 471 -2.33 36.38 -48.58
C HIS A 471 -3.75 36.47 -49.17
N ASN A 472 -4.07 37.65 -49.71
CA ASN A 472 -5.31 38.11 -50.38
C ASN A 472 -6.38 37.02 -50.70
N SER A 473 -7.66 37.35 -50.51
CA SER A 473 -8.84 36.46 -50.61
C SER A 473 -8.93 35.46 -51.78
N ASN A 474 -8.23 35.68 -52.90
CA ASN A 474 -8.22 34.79 -54.07
C ASN A 474 -6.97 33.91 -54.20
N ASP A 475 -6.00 34.04 -53.29
CA ASP A 475 -4.71 33.33 -53.32
C ASP A 475 -4.79 31.86 -52.89
N LEU A 476 -3.74 31.07 -53.12
CA LEU A 476 -3.65 29.73 -52.53
C LEU A 476 -3.85 29.82 -51.02
N GLN A 477 -4.57 28.87 -50.43
CA GLN A 477 -4.79 28.85 -48.98
C GLN A 477 -3.76 27.96 -48.27
N LEU A 478 -3.25 26.95 -48.97
CA LEU A 478 -2.39 25.94 -48.41
C LEU A 478 -1.37 25.45 -49.46
N ILE A 479 -0.13 25.22 -49.05
CA ILE A 479 0.84 24.43 -49.80
C ILE A 479 1.25 23.22 -48.97
N VAL A 480 1.17 22.04 -49.56
CA VAL A 480 1.63 20.78 -48.99
C VAL A 480 2.86 20.32 -49.76
N SER A 481 4.00 20.20 -49.09
CA SER A 481 5.22 19.66 -49.68
C SER A 481 5.45 18.24 -49.17
N GLY A 482 5.89 17.34 -50.05
CA GLY A 482 6.06 15.93 -49.74
C GLY A 482 6.77 15.14 -50.83
N TYR A 483 6.69 13.83 -50.71
CA TYR A 483 7.25 12.88 -51.67
C TYR A 483 6.16 11.90 -52.11
N ASP A 484 5.89 11.84 -53.42
CA ASP A 484 4.98 10.86 -54.01
C ASP A 484 5.74 9.56 -54.25
N SER A 485 5.37 8.54 -53.51
CA SER A 485 6.00 7.22 -53.54
C SER A 485 5.62 6.40 -54.77
N LYS A 486 4.45 6.64 -55.37
CA LYS A 486 4.01 5.97 -56.61
C LYS A 486 4.71 6.57 -57.83
N GLN A 487 4.92 7.89 -57.84
CA GLN A 487 5.59 8.59 -58.93
C GLN A 487 7.10 8.79 -58.73
N ASN A 488 7.63 8.43 -57.55
CA ASN A 488 9.04 8.55 -57.19
C ASN A 488 9.59 9.99 -57.33
N CYS A 489 8.81 11.00 -56.93
CA CYS A 489 9.13 12.41 -57.13
C CYS A 489 8.73 13.32 -55.95
N HIS A 490 9.40 14.46 -55.81
CA HIS A 490 8.99 15.49 -54.86
C HIS A 490 7.76 16.25 -55.37
N VAL A 491 6.76 16.41 -54.51
CA VAL A 491 5.53 17.12 -54.82
C VAL A 491 5.37 18.33 -53.91
N LYS A 492 4.94 19.45 -54.50
CA LYS A 492 4.47 20.64 -53.81
C LYS A 492 3.09 20.98 -54.34
N ILE A 493 2.07 20.69 -53.56
CA ILE A 493 0.66 20.80 -53.97
C ILE A 493 0.11 22.10 -53.41
N GLY A 494 -0.23 23.04 -54.29
CA GLY A 494 -1.00 24.23 -53.93
C GLY A 494 -2.48 23.89 -53.88
N ILE A 495 -3.12 24.09 -52.72
CA ILE A 495 -4.53 23.74 -52.49
C ILE A 495 -5.35 25.01 -52.32
N ARG A 496 -6.50 25.04 -52.98
CA ARG A 496 -7.49 26.11 -52.86
C ARG A 496 -8.90 25.55 -52.79
N VAL A 497 -9.65 25.97 -51.78
CA VAL A 497 -11.09 25.72 -51.66
C VAL A 497 -11.85 26.86 -52.35
N CYS A 498 -12.89 26.53 -53.12
CA CYS A 498 -13.74 27.54 -53.75
C CYS A 498 -15.18 27.05 -53.95
N GLU A 499 -16.10 27.56 -53.13
CA GLU A 499 -17.54 27.27 -53.20
C GLU A 499 -18.34 28.36 -53.92
N SER A 500 -17.64 29.31 -54.55
CA SER A 500 -18.26 30.42 -55.28
C SER A 500 -19.18 29.93 -56.40
N THR A 501 -20.39 30.48 -56.45
CA THR A 501 -21.35 30.29 -57.56
C THR A 501 -21.22 31.38 -58.63
N ASP A 502 -20.21 32.24 -58.56
CA ASP A 502 -19.90 33.27 -59.56
C ASP A 502 -18.73 32.83 -60.46
N GLY A 503 -18.99 32.77 -61.76
CA GLY A 503 -18.01 32.34 -62.75
C GLY A 503 -16.80 33.26 -62.85
N ASN A 504 -16.94 34.57 -62.55
CA ASN A 504 -15.82 35.50 -62.59
C ASN A 504 -14.85 35.27 -61.42
N THR A 505 -15.40 35.09 -60.22
CA THR A 505 -14.63 34.74 -59.02
C THR A 505 -13.93 33.39 -59.20
N PHE A 506 -14.65 32.38 -59.68
CA PHE A 506 -14.07 31.07 -60.02
C PHE A 506 -12.89 31.18 -60.98
N ASN A 507 -13.04 31.94 -62.08
CA ASN A 507 -11.98 32.14 -63.07
C ASN A 507 -10.75 32.83 -62.48
N ARG A 508 -10.92 33.77 -61.53
CA ARG A 508 -9.79 34.43 -60.85
C ARG A 508 -9.03 33.46 -59.95
N VAL A 509 -9.76 32.61 -59.24
CA VAL A 509 -9.20 31.61 -58.33
C VAL A 509 -8.36 30.57 -59.10
N ILE A 510 -8.92 29.97 -60.15
CA ILE A 510 -8.19 28.95 -60.93
C ILE A 510 -6.98 29.53 -61.68
N LYS A 511 -7.07 30.78 -62.18
CA LYS A 511 -5.92 31.47 -62.80
C LYS A 511 -4.75 31.64 -61.84
N LYS A 512 -5.01 31.87 -60.55
CA LYS A 512 -3.98 31.91 -59.53
C LYS A 512 -3.43 30.52 -59.24
N LEU A 513 -4.29 29.51 -59.15
CA LEU A 513 -3.88 28.12 -58.95
C LEU A 513 -2.97 27.60 -60.08
N LEU A 514 -3.15 28.06 -61.32
CA LEU A 514 -2.32 27.73 -62.49
C LEU A 514 -0.92 28.37 -62.48
N ASN A 515 -0.62 29.26 -61.54
CA ASN A 515 0.64 30.01 -61.51
C ASN A 515 1.73 29.29 -60.71
N TYR A 516 2.17 28.13 -61.22
CA TYR A 516 3.06 27.23 -60.48
C TYR A 516 4.41 27.86 -60.14
N GLN A 517 4.96 28.67 -61.05
CA GLN A 517 6.25 29.33 -60.86
C GLN A 517 6.21 30.33 -59.69
N ASN A 518 5.17 31.16 -59.60
CA ASN A 518 5.07 32.17 -58.53
C ASN A 518 4.93 31.54 -57.14
N TYR A 519 4.23 30.41 -57.05
CA TYR A 519 4.02 29.71 -55.77
C TYR A 519 5.04 28.60 -55.50
N GLY A 520 5.94 28.32 -56.45
CA GLY A 520 6.90 27.23 -56.35
C GLY A 520 6.25 25.86 -56.15
N ILE A 521 5.05 25.65 -56.71
CA ILE A 521 4.30 24.40 -56.63
C ILE A 521 4.55 23.54 -57.86
N THR A 522 4.45 22.23 -57.70
CA THR A 522 4.53 21.24 -58.79
C THR A 522 3.16 20.76 -59.24
N ARG A 523 2.11 21.05 -58.44
CA ARG A 523 0.73 20.67 -58.71
C ARG A 523 -0.25 21.64 -58.03
N GLY A 524 -1.36 21.93 -58.70
CA GLY A 524 -2.48 22.69 -58.17
C GLY A 524 -3.70 21.80 -57.95
N CYS A 525 -4.35 21.92 -56.79
CA CYS A 525 -5.55 21.18 -56.44
C CYS A 525 -6.66 22.16 -56.06
N LEU A 526 -7.76 22.13 -56.80
CA LEU A 526 -8.97 22.87 -56.50
C LEU A 526 -9.95 21.95 -55.76
N VAL A 527 -10.44 22.38 -54.61
CA VAL A 527 -11.40 21.62 -53.79
C VAL A 527 -12.74 22.35 -53.76
N ARG A 528 -13.83 21.65 -54.09
CA ARG A 528 -15.18 22.24 -54.09
C ARG A 528 -16.30 21.20 -53.94
N SER A 529 -17.49 21.59 -53.48
CA SER A 529 -18.61 20.68 -53.21
C SER A 529 -19.52 20.45 -54.42
N THR A 530 -19.49 21.39 -55.38
CA THR A 530 -20.36 21.38 -56.55
C THR A 530 -19.54 21.18 -57.83
N PRO A 531 -20.03 20.45 -58.85
CA PRO A 531 -19.36 20.41 -60.14
C PRO A 531 -19.30 21.79 -60.83
N ILE A 532 -18.33 21.98 -61.71
CA ILE A 532 -18.24 23.19 -62.54
C ILE A 532 -19.43 23.24 -63.50
N ARG A 533 -20.14 24.37 -63.53
CA ARG A 533 -21.32 24.55 -64.39
C ARG A 533 -20.89 24.54 -65.86
N ARG A 534 -21.59 23.76 -66.70
CA ARG A 534 -21.36 23.71 -68.15
C ARG A 534 -21.46 25.08 -68.85
N THR A 535 -22.17 26.03 -68.26
CA THR A 535 -22.30 27.39 -68.77
C THR A 535 -21.03 28.23 -68.60
N TRP A 536 -20.09 27.82 -67.75
CA TRP A 536 -18.83 28.51 -67.50
C TRP A 536 -17.77 28.07 -68.52
N LYS A 537 -17.92 28.48 -69.78
CA LYS A 537 -17.00 28.10 -70.87
C LYS A 537 -15.53 28.41 -70.53
N SER A 538 -15.27 29.62 -70.01
CA SER A 538 -13.93 30.05 -69.56
C SER A 538 -13.41 29.20 -68.39
N GLY A 539 -14.28 28.89 -67.42
CA GLY A 539 -13.91 28.08 -66.27
C GLY A 539 -13.63 26.62 -66.63
N THR A 540 -14.37 26.07 -67.60
CA THR A 540 -14.16 24.72 -68.13
C THR A 540 -12.82 24.62 -68.86
N LYS A 541 -12.48 25.62 -69.70
CA LYS A 541 -11.17 25.67 -70.34
C LYS A 541 -10.01 25.78 -69.34
N LEU A 542 -10.18 26.58 -68.28
CA LEU A 542 -9.16 26.71 -67.24
C LEU A 542 -9.04 25.43 -66.39
N LYS A 543 -10.13 24.68 -66.22
CA LYS A 543 -10.13 23.35 -65.60
C LYS A 543 -9.34 22.34 -66.44
N GLU A 544 -9.64 22.28 -67.73
CA GLU A 544 -8.92 21.42 -68.69
C GLU A 544 -7.42 21.78 -68.72
N GLN A 545 -7.08 23.07 -68.67
CA GLN A 545 -5.69 23.51 -68.57
C GLN A 545 -5.03 23.04 -67.26
N LEU A 546 -5.75 23.12 -66.13
CA LEU A 546 -5.24 22.65 -64.85
C LEU A 546 -4.95 21.14 -64.89
N GLU A 547 -5.91 20.35 -65.36
CA GLU A 547 -5.87 18.88 -65.35
C GLU A 547 -4.92 18.33 -66.43
N ASN A 548 -5.10 18.74 -67.69
CA ASN A 548 -4.39 18.17 -68.84
C ASN A 548 -2.99 18.78 -69.03
N ASP A 549 -2.84 20.10 -68.89
CA ASP A 549 -1.58 20.78 -69.25
C ASP A 549 -0.61 20.86 -68.06
N GLN A 550 -1.13 20.98 -66.83
CA GLN A 550 -0.31 21.18 -65.63
C GLN A 550 -0.37 20.04 -64.60
N LYS A 551 -1.06 18.94 -64.92
CA LYS A 551 -1.21 17.77 -64.02
C LYS A 551 -1.76 18.15 -62.64
N GLY A 552 -2.65 19.15 -62.61
CA GLY A 552 -3.44 19.53 -61.45
C GLY A 552 -4.74 18.72 -61.36
N GLU A 553 -5.57 19.04 -60.37
CA GLU A 553 -6.77 18.25 -60.10
C GLU A 553 -7.91 19.12 -59.55
N VAL A 554 -9.15 18.76 -59.89
CA VAL A 554 -10.36 19.32 -59.30
C VAL A 554 -11.10 18.26 -58.50
N VAL A 555 -10.98 18.35 -57.17
CA VAL A 555 -11.58 17.43 -56.23
C VAL A 555 -12.98 17.91 -55.84
N VAL A 556 -13.98 17.08 -56.15
CA VAL A 556 -15.38 17.35 -55.79
C VAL A 556 -15.75 16.58 -54.53
N TRP A 557 -15.88 17.29 -53.41
CA TRP A 557 -16.14 16.66 -52.10
C TRP A 557 -17.62 16.54 -51.77
N LYS A 558 -17.98 15.48 -51.04
CA LYS A 558 -19.32 15.25 -50.48
C LYS A 558 -19.35 15.64 -49.01
N LYS A 559 -20.53 16.05 -48.51
CA LYS A 559 -20.70 16.48 -47.11
C LYS A 559 -20.15 15.47 -46.10
N ASP A 560 -20.36 14.18 -46.35
CA ASP A 560 -19.92 13.11 -45.46
C ASP A 560 -18.40 12.86 -45.49
N GLU A 561 -17.67 13.42 -46.46
CA GLU A 561 -16.20 13.36 -46.51
C GLU A 561 -15.57 14.47 -45.69
N MET A 562 -16.23 15.63 -45.60
CA MET A 562 -15.75 16.78 -44.82
C MET A 562 -16.16 16.71 -43.35
N LYS A 563 -17.30 16.10 -43.02
CA LYS A 563 -17.77 15.89 -41.63
C LYS A 563 -16.71 15.27 -40.71
N PRO A 564 -16.06 14.15 -41.10
CA PRO A 564 -14.91 13.60 -40.39
C PRO A 564 -13.81 14.62 -40.06
N LEU A 565 -13.44 15.45 -41.02
CA LEU A 565 -12.36 16.42 -40.87
C LEU A 565 -12.79 17.58 -39.95
N ALA A 566 -14.04 18.02 -40.07
CA ALA A 566 -14.59 19.05 -39.21
C ALA A 566 -14.68 18.58 -37.75
N ALA A 567 -15.06 17.32 -37.51
CA ALA A 567 -15.11 16.75 -36.15
C ALA A 567 -13.72 16.69 -35.51
N ILE A 568 -12.69 16.27 -36.26
CA ILE A 568 -11.30 16.32 -35.78
C ILE A 568 -10.87 17.76 -35.44
N GLN A 569 -11.20 18.73 -36.30
CA GLN A 569 -10.86 20.13 -36.05
C GLN A 569 -11.55 20.67 -34.79
N GLU A 570 -12.82 20.33 -34.58
CA GLU A 570 -13.60 20.75 -33.41
C GLU A 570 -13.00 20.20 -32.11
N ILE A 571 -12.71 18.90 -32.06
CA ILE A 571 -12.05 18.27 -30.91
C ILE A 571 -10.68 18.91 -30.66
N TYR A 572 -9.92 19.20 -31.72
CA TYR A 572 -8.61 19.84 -31.57
C TYR A 572 -8.69 21.30 -31.07
N GLN A 573 -9.66 22.08 -31.55
CA GLN A 573 -9.84 23.47 -31.13
C GLN A 573 -10.33 23.56 -29.68
N GLN A 574 -11.21 22.65 -29.27
CA GLN A 574 -11.78 22.58 -27.93
C GLN A 574 -11.20 21.42 -27.09
N ALA A 575 -9.94 21.04 -27.32
CA ALA A 575 -9.35 19.83 -26.73
C ALA A 575 -9.53 19.76 -25.21
N GLU A 576 -9.30 20.87 -24.50
CA GLU A 576 -9.45 20.95 -23.05
C GLU A 576 -10.90 20.70 -22.58
N ASN A 577 -11.90 21.20 -23.33
CA ASN A 577 -13.32 20.98 -23.02
C ASN A 577 -13.71 19.50 -23.15
N TYR A 578 -13.06 18.77 -24.06
CA TYR A 578 -13.25 17.33 -24.25
C TYR A 578 -12.28 16.49 -23.41
N GLY A 579 -11.48 17.09 -22.54
CA GLY A 579 -10.56 16.37 -21.64
C GLY A 579 -9.29 15.84 -22.32
N PHE A 580 -8.84 16.48 -23.39
CA PHE A 580 -7.59 16.19 -24.11
C PHE A 580 -6.65 17.41 -24.15
N SER A 581 -5.35 17.17 -24.27
CA SER A 581 -4.40 18.16 -24.77
C SER A 581 -4.35 18.14 -26.30
N LYS A 582 -3.93 19.26 -26.91
CA LYS A 582 -3.73 19.35 -28.36
C LYS A 582 -2.73 18.32 -28.89
N GLN A 583 -1.70 18.00 -28.12
CA GLN A 583 -0.71 16.98 -28.48
C GLN A 583 -1.30 15.57 -28.45
N GLU A 584 -2.13 15.25 -27.45
CA GLU A 584 -2.82 13.96 -27.38
C GLU A 584 -3.77 13.76 -28.57
N VAL A 585 -4.54 14.78 -28.95
CA VAL A 585 -5.40 14.72 -30.15
C VAL A 585 -4.58 14.44 -31.42
N ILE A 586 -3.45 15.13 -31.60
CA ILE A 586 -2.56 14.92 -32.76
C ILE A 586 -2.07 13.46 -32.81
N GLU A 587 -1.58 12.92 -31.69
CA GLU A 587 -1.04 11.57 -31.64
C GLU A 587 -2.13 10.50 -31.82
N ILE A 588 -3.31 10.69 -31.24
CA ILE A 588 -4.44 9.78 -31.40
C ILE A 588 -4.91 9.76 -32.87
N VAL A 589 -5.08 10.93 -33.50
CA VAL A 589 -5.49 11.03 -34.92
C VAL A 589 -4.47 10.38 -35.86
N LYS A 590 -3.17 10.54 -35.58
CA LYS A 590 -2.09 9.87 -36.34
C LYS A 590 -2.15 8.36 -36.20
N GLN A 591 -2.30 7.85 -34.98
CA GLN A 591 -2.33 6.40 -34.73
C GLN A 591 -3.56 5.73 -35.33
N LEU A 592 -4.72 6.37 -35.20
CA LEU A 592 -5.98 5.89 -35.78
C LEU A 592 -6.08 6.11 -37.29
N LYS A 593 -5.13 6.86 -37.89
CA LYS A 593 -5.06 7.22 -39.31
C LYS A 593 -6.34 7.88 -39.86
N ILE A 594 -7.20 8.44 -39.01
CA ILE A 594 -8.52 8.98 -39.42
C ILE A 594 -8.37 10.07 -40.50
N ALA A 595 -7.40 10.98 -40.35
CA ALA A 595 -7.13 12.01 -41.34
C ALA A 595 -6.46 11.47 -42.61
N ALA A 596 -5.58 10.46 -42.48
CA ALA A 596 -4.86 9.87 -43.62
C ALA A 596 -5.75 8.94 -44.46
N ASP A 597 -6.75 8.35 -43.85
CA ASP A 597 -7.69 7.41 -44.47
C ASP A 597 -8.95 8.09 -45.01
N ASN A 598 -9.12 9.39 -44.75
CA ASN A 598 -10.22 10.19 -45.29
C ASN A 598 -10.14 10.31 -46.82
N SER A 599 -11.24 10.01 -47.51
CA SER A 599 -11.30 9.98 -48.99
C SER A 599 -10.93 11.32 -49.62
N LEU A 600 -11.41 12.44 -49.08
CA LEU A 600 -11.10 13.77 -49.58
C LEU A 600 -9.61 14.09 -49.46
N ILE A 601 -8.99 13.77 -48.32
CA ILE A 601 -7.55 13.96 -48.14
C ILE A 601 -6.74 13.09 -49.09
N ARG A 602 -7.14 11.83 -49.29
CA ARG A 602 -6.49 10.93 -50.23
C ARG A 602 -6.58 11.43 -51.67
N GLU A 603 -7.74 11.94 -52.07
CA GLU A 603 -7.96 12.50 -53.41
C GLU A 603 -7.12 13.76 -53.63
N ILE A 604 -7.06 14.68 -52.66
CA ILE A 604 -6.21 15.88 -52.78
C ILE A 604 -4.72 15.51 -52.96
N LEU A 605 -4.29 14.42 -52.34
CA LEU A 605 -2.91 13.97 -52.34
C LEU A 605 -2.58 12.99 -53.47
N SER A 606 -3.57 12.30 -54.06
CA SER A 606 -3.33 11.37 -55.17
C SER A 606 -2.76 12.07 -56.39
N ALA A 607 -2.04 11.32 -57.21
CA ALA A 607 -1.74 11.77 -58.56
C ALA A 607 -3.05 11.93 -59.34
N PRO A 608 -3.18 12.98 -60.18
CA PRO A 608 -4.30 13.07 -61.10
C PRO A 608 -4.33 11.83 -61.99
N THR A 609 -5.54 11.33 -62.24
CA THR A 609 -5.77 10.18 -63.11
C THR A 609 -5.66 10.51 -64.59
#